data_AF-A0A9E5N0F5-F1
#
_entry.id   AF-A0A9E5N0F5-F1
#
_cell.length_a   1.000
_cell.length_b   1.000
_cell.length_c   1.000
_cell.angle_alpha   90.00
_cell.angle_beta   90.00
_cell.angle_gamma   90.00
#
_symmetry.space_group_name_H-M   'P 1'
#
loop_
_entity.id
_entity.type
_entity.pdbx_description
1 polymer ?
#
loop_
_entity_poly.entity_id
_entity_poly.type
_entity_poly.pdbx_seq_one_letter_code
_entity_poly.pdbx_strand_id
1 'polypeptide(L)' 'MLLIPGGKERTVQEYRQLLDDAGLMLTRVVPTRGDISVIEAKRRYPQELP' A
#
# COMPACT_ATOMS: atom_id res chain seq x y z
N MET A 1 -6.61 -10.74 -10.22
CA MET A 1 -5.91 -11.41 -11.34
C MET A 1 -6.68 -11.17 -12.63
N LEU A 2 -6.01 -10.93 -13.76
CA LEU A 2 -6.67 -10.32 -14.92
C LEU A 2 -6.51 -11.10 -16.22
N LEU A 3 -7.61 -11.19 -16.99
CA LEU A 3 -7.60 -11.54 -18.42
C LEU A 3 -7.57 -10.27 -19.30
N ILE A 4 -8.42 -9.25 -19.05
CA ILE A 4 -8.24 -7.82 -19.44
C ILE A 4 -9.07 -6.91 -18.51
N PRO A 5 -8.50 -6.43 -17.40
CA PRO A 5 -8.71 -5.04 -16.94
C PRO A 5 -7.41 -4.23 -16.78
N GLY A 6 -7.52 -2.88 -16.73
CA GLY A 6 -6.39 -1.93 -16.67
C GLY A 6 -5.76 -1.70 -15.29
N GLY A 7 -6.19 -2.47 -14.28
CA GLY A 7 -5.57 -2.51 -12.96
C GLY A 7 -4.37 -3.45 -12.94
N LYS A 8 -3.67 -3.49 -11.80
CA LYS A 8 -2.66 -4.51 -11.53
C LYS A 8 -2.76 -4.96 -10.08
N GLU A 9 -2.61 -6.27 -9.86
CA GLU A 9 -2.22 -6.77 -8.55
C GLU A 9 -0.82 -6.23 -8.24
N ARG A 10 -0.58 -5.87 -6.98
CA ARG A 10 0.68 -5.29 -6.55
C ARG A 10 1.31 -6.14 -5.47
N THR A 11 2.61 -6.29 -5.56
CA THR A 11 3.43 -6.76 -4.46
C THR A 11 3.37 -5.77 -3.29
N VAL A 12 3.72 -6.23 -2.08
CA VAL A 12 3.83 -5.34 -0.91
C VAL A 12 4.80 -4.18 -1.17
N GLN A 13 5.88 -4.42 -1.92
CA GLN A 13 6.86 -3.39 -2.24
C GLN A 13 6.28 -2.30 -3.16
N GLU A 14 5.48 -2.68 -4.17
CA GLU A 14 4.79 -1.72 -5.03
C GLU A 14 3.72 -0.92 -4.27
N TYR A 15 3.04 -1.55 -3.31
CA TYR A 15 2.14 -0.83 -2.42
C TYR A 15 2.88 0.15 -1.52
N ARG A 16 4.07 -0.19 -0.99
CA ARG A 16 4.90 0.76 -0.23
C ARG A 16 5.22 1.99 -1.05
N GLN A 17 5.69 1.81 -2.28
CA GLN A 17 6.04 2.94 -3.15
C GLN A 17 4.81 3.79 -3.47
N LEU A 18 3.70 3.16 -3.88
CA LEU A 18 2.46 3.88 -4.21
C LEU A 18 1.93 4.69 -3.02
N LEU A 19 2.00 4.14 -1.80
CA LEU A 19 1.60 4.83 -0.59
C LEU A 19 2.57 5.96 -0.24
N ASP A 20 3.88 5.75 -0.43
CA ASP A 20 4.90 6.78 -0.19
C ASP A 20 4.71 8.00 -1.10
N ASP A 21 4.50 7.76 -2.39
CA ASP A 21 4.22 8.82 -3.37
C ASP A 21 2.96 9.63 -3.00
N ALA A 22 2.03 9.01 -2.26
CA ALA A 22 0.82 9.63 -1.74
C ALA A 22 0.98 10.25 -0.32
N GLY A 23 2.19 10.28 0.25
CA GLY A 23 2.48 10.82 1.58
C GLY A 23 2.03 9.91 2.74
N LEU A 24 1.86 8.61 2.48
CA LEU A 24 1.48 7.60 3.45
C LEU A 24 2.65 6.62 3.70
N MET A 25 2.74 6.11 4.92
CA MET A 25 3.66 5.04 5.29
C MET A 25 2.87 3.75 5.53
N LEU A 26 3.16 2.70 4.76
CA LEU A 26 2.64 1.36 5.03
C LEU A 26 3.18 0.86 6.38
N THR A 27 2.27 0.54 7.31
CA THR A 27 2.61 0.07 8.65
C THR A 27 2.42 -1.43 8.83
N ARG A 28 1.46 -2.03 8.11
CA ARG A 28 1.14 -3.45 8.26
C ARG A 28 0.47 -4.04 7.01
N VAL A 29 0.71 -5.33 6.79
CA VAL A 29 -0.06 -6.18 5.89
C VAL A 29 -0.70 -7.26 6.75
N VAL A 30 -2.03 -7.33 6.79
CA VAL A 30 -2.77 -8.35 7.54
C VAL A 30 -3.34 -9.36 6.55
N PRO A 31 -2.87 -10.63 6.56
CA PRO A 31 -3.45 -11.66 5.72
C PRO A 31 -4.88 -11.95 6.17
N THR A 32 -5.79 -12.15 5.21
CA THR A 32 -7.14 -12.65 5.50
C THR A 32 -7.21 -14.16 5.22
N ARG A 33 -8.39 -14.76 5.41
CA ARG A 33 -8.60 -16.17 5.07
C ARG A 33 -8.65 -16.44 3.55
N GLY A 34 -8.78 -15.40 2.71
CA GLY A 34 -8.81 -15.52 1.25
C GLY A 34 -7.61 -14.87 0.57
N ASP A 35 -7.67 -14.74 -0.76
CA ASP A 35 -6.58 -14.22 -1.60
C ASP A 35 -6.36 -12.70 -1.50
N ILE A 36 -7.04 -12.04 -0.58
CA ILE A 36 -6.91 -10.59 -0.33
C ILE A 36 -6.25 -10.35 1.03
N SER A 37 -5.53 -9.24 1.13
CA SER A 37 -4.93 -8.77 2.38
C SER A 37 -5.40 -7.35 2.70
N VAL A 38 -5.43 -6.99 3.98
CA VAL A 38 -5.66 -5.62 4.43
C VAL A 38 -4.32 -4.90 4.56
N ILE A 39 -4.20 -3.72 3.94
CA ILE A 39 -3.03 -2.85 4.07
C ILE A 39 -3.36 -1.71 5.03
N GLU A 40 -2.62 -1.62 6.14
CA GLU A 40 -2.71 -0.48 7.05
C GLU A 40 -1.61 0.53 6.70
N ALA A 41 -1.98 1.81 6.64
CA ALA A 41 -1.05 2.91 6.40
C ALA A 41 -1.41 4.12 7.26
N LYS A 42 -0.40 4.92 7.61
CA LYS A 42 -0.56 6.18 8.34
C LYS A 42 -0.02 7.33 7.52
N ARG A 43 -0.57 8.53 7.70
CA ARG A 43 0.02 9.74 7.12
C ARG A 43 1.45 9.88 7.64
N ARG A 44 2.42 10.15 6.75
CA ARG A 44 3.70 10.68 7.21
C ARG A 44 3.38 12.04 7.81
N TYR A 45 3.53 12.18 9.13
CA TYR A 45 3.55 13.51 9.71
C TYR A 45 4.56 14.32 8.90
N PRO A 46 4.23 15.56 8.48
CA PRO A 46 5.27 16.43 7.96
C PRO A 46 6.35 16.43 9.04
N GLN A 47 7.56 15.98 8.69
CA GLN A 47 8.73 16.31 9.48
C GLN A 47 8.66 17.82 9.62
N GLU A 48 8.56 18.33 10.85
CA GLU A 48 8.81 19.75 11.09
C GLU A 48 10.14 20.03 10.40
N LEU A 49 10.07 20.79 9.30
CA LEU A 49 11.26 21.26 8.60
C LEU A 49 12.10 21.97 9.66
N PRO A 50 13.38 21.61 9.85
CA PRO A 50 14.26 22.40 10.69
C PRO A 50 14.35 23.84 10.17
#